data_AF-A0A9X0U2N3-F1
#
_entry.id   AF-A0A9X0U2N3-F1
#
_cell.length_a   1.000
_cell.length_b   1.000
_cell.length_c   1.000
_cell.angle_alpha   90.00
_cell.angle_beta   90.00
_cell.angle_gamma   90.00
#
_symmetry.space_group_name_H-M   'P 1'
#
loop_
_entity.id
_entity.type
_entity.pdbx_description
1 polymer ?
#
loop_
_entity_poly.entity_id
_entity_poly.type
_entity_poly.pdbx_seq_one_letter_code
_entity_poly.pdbx_strand_id
1 'polypeptide(L)'
;MVVDWDHSAGTFSQFKTYAWVKPTRLTPNPLMDQRIVAAIDSQLAAKGMRKVDDSPDVFVTYGAGISQQTQTVVREQVADGDGAAAWRR
;
A
#
# COMPACT_ATOMS: atom_id res chain seq x y z
N MET A 1 -5.71 -9.09 6.17
CA MET A 1 -5.08 -9.20 4.84
C MET A 1 -5.85 -10.22 4.06
N VAL A 2 -6.26 -9.89 2.84
CA VAL A 2 -6.95 -10.83 1.93
C VAL A 2 -5.95 -11.18 0.84
N VAL A 3 -5.78 -12.47 0.60
CA VAL A 3 -4.99 -13.01 -0.50
C VAL A 3 -5.94 -13.91 -1.27
N ASP A 4 -5.98 -13.74 -2.59
CA ASP A 4 -6.83 -14.50 -3.50
C ASP A 4 -5.96 -14.96 -4.69
N TRP A 5 -6.26 -16.14 -5.22
CA TRP A 5 -5.54 -16.71 -6.36
C TRP A 5 -6.43 -17.67 -7.15
N ASP A 6 -6.06 -17.95 -8.40
CA ASP A 6 -6.77 -18.92 -9.22
C ASP A 6 -6.44 -20.35 -8.78
N HIS A 7 -7.42 -21.06 -8.24
CA HIS A 7 -7.28 -22.44 -7.77
C HIS A 7 -7.11 -23.44 -8.93
N SER A 8 -7.45 -23.04 -10.17
CA SER A 8 -7.24 -23.85 -11.36
C SER A 8 -5.81 -23.78 -11.91
N ALA A 9 -5.00 -22.81 -11.44
CA ALA A 9 -3.61 -22.64 -11.85
C ALA A 9 -2.68 -23.82 -11.45
N GLY A 10 -3.19 -24.78 -10.66
CA GLY A 10 -2.47 -25.98 -10.27
C GLY A 10 -1.37 -25.70 -9.24
N THR A 11 -0.20 -26.31 -9.42
CA THR A 11 0.90 -26.18 -8.45
C THR A 11 1.85 -25.05 -8.83
N PHE A 12 1.97 -24.02 -7.98
CA PHE A 12 2.85 -22.87 -8.22
C PHE A 12 4.34 -23.21 -8.32
N SER A 13 4.77 -24.39 -7.87
CA SER A 13 6.16 -24.84 -7.96
C SER A 13 6.65 -24.98 -9.41
N GLN A 14 5.75 -25.05 -10.40
CA GLN A 14 6.11 -25.11 -11.81
C GLN A 14 6.71 -23.80 -12.34
N PHE A 15 6.35 -22.66 -11.75
CA PHE A 15 6.85 -21.36 -12.18
C PHE A 15 8.22 -21.06 -11.56
N LYS A 16 9.21 -20.77 -12.39
CA LYS A 16 10.61 -20.61 -11.94
C LYS A 16 11.17 -19.24 -12.21
N THR A 17 10.58 -18.49 -13.13
CA THR A 17 11.07 -17.20 -13.56
C THR A 17 10.00 -16.12 -13.42
N TYR A 18 10.44 -14.90 -13.19
CA TYR A 18 9.54 -13.75 -13.17
C TYR A 18 10.17 -12.53 -13.83
N ALA A 19 9.31 -11.64 -14.31
CA ALA A 19 9.70 -10.28 -14.70
C ALA A 19 8.74 -9.26 -14.09
N TRP A 20 9.24 -8.04 -13.92
CA TRP A 20 8.44 -6.92 -13.48
C TRP A 20 7.67 -6.32 -14.65
N VAL A 21 6.40 -6.00 -14.43
CA VAL A 21 5.67 -5.04 -15.26
C VAL A 21 5.51 -3.73 -14.50
N LYS A 22 5.20 -2.66 -15.23
CA LYS A 22 5.04 -1.32 -14.64
C LYS A 22 4.02 -1.36 -13.48
N PRO A 23 4.35 -0.79 -12.29
CA PRO A 23 3.42 -0.71 -11.18
C PRO A 23 2.14 0.03 -11.56
N THR A 24 1.00 -0.47 -11.10
CA THR A 24 -0.31 0.14 -11.36
C THR A 24 -0.44 1.50 -10.66
N ARG A 25 0.14 1.64 -9.47
CA ARG A 25 0.26 2.91 -8.72
C ARG A 25 1.55 2.93 -7.91
N LEU A 26 2.38 3.94 -8.15
CA LEU A 26 3.59 4.21 -7.37
C LEU A 26 3.23 4.87 -6.03
N THR A 27 4.12 4.73 -5.06
CA THR A 27 4.04 5.52 -3.82
C THR A 27 4.47 6.98 -4.08
N PRO A 28 4.13 7.92 -3.19
CA PRO A 28 4.66 9.28 -3.26
C PRO A 28 6.18 9.39 -3.00
N ASN A 29 6.81 8.33 -2.49
CA ASN A 29 8.23 8.32 -2.12
C ASN A 29 8.97 7.23 -2.93
N PRO A 30 9.81 7.60 -3.92
CA PRO A 30 10.54 6.63 -4.73
C PRO A 30 11.40 5.64 -3.94
N LEU A 31 11.90 6.02 -2.75
CA LEU A 31 12.63 5.11 -1.88
C LEU A 31 11.74 3.98 -1.34
N MET A 32 10.45 4.25 -1.11
CA MET A 32 9.50 3.22 -0.72
C MET A 32 9.19 2.27 -1.88
N ASP A 33 9.07 2.78 -3.10
CA ASP A 33 8.92 1.93 -4.30
C ASP A 33 10.09 0.96 -4.44
N GLN A 34 11.32 1.45 -4.28
CA GLN A 34 12.53 0.62 -4.31
C GLN A 34 12.53 -0.44 -3.20
N ARG A 35 12.10 -0.08 -1.99
CA ARG A 35 12.00 -1.02 -0.86
C ARG A 35 10.96 -2.10 -1.09
N ILE A 36 9.82 -1.76 -1.70
CA ILE A 36 8.77 -2.73 -2.08
C ILE A 36 9.33 -3.73 -3.09
N VAL A 37 9.95 -3.23 -4.16
CA VAL A 37 10.58 -4.08 -5.19
C VAL A 37 11.64 -4.99 -4.58
N ALA A 38 12.55 -4.44 -3.78
CA ALA A 38 13.61 -5.23 -3.13
C ALA A 38 13.05 -6.29 -2.17
N ALA A 39 11.99 -5.97 -1.42
CA ALA A 39 11.35 -6.93 -0.53
C ALA A 39 10.71 -8.08 -1.31
N ILE A 40 9.98 -7.79 -2.39
CA ILE A 40 9.37 -8.80 -3.25
C ILE A 40 10.45 -9.66 -3.91
N ASP A 41 11.48 -9.05 -4.50
CA ASP A 41 12.60 -9.75 -5.14
C ASP A 41 13.28 -10.71 -4.14
N SER A 42 13.49 -10.27 -2.88
CA SER A 42 14.10 -11.11 -1.84
C SER A 42 13.25 -12.33 -1.48
N GLN A 43 11.92 -12.19 -1.41
CA GLN A 43 11.02 -13.29 -1.08
C GLN A 43 10.87 -14.27 -2.24
N LEU A 44 10.84 -13.78 -3.48
CA LEU A 44 10.78 -14.62 -4.68
C LEU A 44 12.09 -15.42 -4.83
N ALA A 45 13.24 -14.79 -4.61
CA ALA A 45 14.52 -15.47 -4.62
C ALA A 45 14.62 -16.55 -3.52
N ALA A 46 14.14 -16.26 -2.30
CA ALA A 46 14.08 -17.24 -1.22
C ALA A 46 13.17 -18.44 -1.54
N LYS A 47 12.20 -18.27 -2.45
CA LYS A 47 11.33 -19.34 -2.98
C LYS A 47 11.92 -20.05 -4.21
N GLY A 48 13.14 -19.69 -4.61
CA GLY A 48 13.85 -20.29 -5.75
C GLY A 48 13.47 -19.72 -7.11
N MET A 49 12.78 -18.58 -7.17
CA MET A 49 12.46 -17.92 -8.43
C MET A 49 13.61 -17.03 -8.90
N ARG A 50 13.80 -16.94 -10.22
CA ARG A 50 14.83 -16.12 -10.86
C ARG A 50 14.22 -14.99 -11.69
N LYS A 51 14.74 -13.77 -11.53
CA LYS A 51 14.37 -12.65 -12.38
C LYS A 51 14.95 -12.83 -13.79
N VAL A 52 14.14 -12.59 -14.83
CA VAL A 52 14.55 -12.62 -16.24
C VAL A 52 14.03 -11.38 -16.97
N ASP A 53 14.70 -11.01 -18.05
CA ASP A 53 14.34 -9.82 -18.85
C ASP A 53 13.36 -10.12 -19.99
N ASP A 54 13.31 -11.37 -20.46
CA ASP A 54 12.44 -11.81 -21.56
C ASP A 54 11.82 -13.19 -21.27
N SER A 55 10.61 -13.39 -21.79
CA SER A 55 9.83 -14.64 -21.70
C SER A 55 9.74 -15.25 -20.29
N PRO A 56 9.24 -14.51 -19.27
CA PRO A 56 9.07 -15.04 -17.92
C PRO A 56 7.88 -15.97 -17.81
N ASP A 57 7.91 -16.85 -16.81
CA ASP A 57 6.74 -17.68 -16.45
C ASP A 57 5.63 -16.84 -15.80
N VAL A 58 6.01 -15.80 -15.04
CA VAL A 58 5.09 -14.96 -14.26
C VAL A 58 5.46 -13.49 -14.36
N PHE A 59 4.45 -12.64 -14.53
CA PHE A 59 4.59 -11.19 -14.41
C PHE A 59 4.21 -10.71 -13.01
N VAL A 60 5.03 -9.83 -12.43
CA VAL A 60 4.83 -9.28 -11.09
C VAL A 60 4.60 -7.77 -11.17
N THR A 61 3.64 -7.27 -10.39
CA THR A 61 3.36 -5.84 -10.24
C THR A 61 2.89 -5.54 -8.82
N TYR A 62 2.85 -4.26 -8.45
CA TYR A 62 2.23 -3.78 -7.22
C TYR A 62 1.47 -2.47 -7.46
N GLY A 63 0.60 -2.13 -6.51
CA GLY A 63 -0.08 -0.84 -6.47
C GLY A 63 -0.14 -0.33 -5.03
N ALA A 64 0.36 0.88 -4.80
CA ALA A 64 0.22 1.57 -3.53
C ALA A 64 -1.13 2.31 -3.47
N GLY A 65 -1.94 2.01 -2.47
CA GLY A 65 -3.14 2.78 -2.10
C GLY A 65 -2.90 3.49 -0.78
N ILE A 66 -3.02 4.83 -0.76
CA ILE A 66 -3.02 5.60 0.49
C ILE A 66 -4.47 5.88 0.86
N SER A 67 -4.92 5.34 1.99
CA SER A 67 -6.14 5.81 2.65
C SER A 67 -5.75 6.92 3.63
N GLN A 68 -6.09 8.18 3.32
CA GLN A 68 -5.97 9.28 4.27
C GLN A 68 -7.20 9.26 5.19
N GLN A 69 -7.01 8.89 6.46
CA GLN A 69 -7.99 9.21 7.50
C GLN A 69 -7.64 10.58 8.09
N THR A 70 -8.35 11.62 7.65
CA THR A 70 -8.26 12.95 8.28
C THR A 70 -9.07 12.93 9.57
N GLN A 71 -8.40 13.02 10.73
CA GLN A 71 -9.06 13.35 11.99
C GLN A 71 -9.26 14.87 12.04
N THR A 72 -10.49 15.33 11.83
CA THR A 72 -10.85 16.73 12.08
C THR A 72 -10.99 16.91 13.59
N VAL A 73 -10.01 17.57 14.21
CA VAL A 73 -10.19 18.11 15.57
C VAL A 73 -11.18 19.27 15.50
N VAL A 74 -12.42 19.05 15.92
CA VAL A 74 -13.38 20.13 16.14
C VAL A 74 -12.93 20.89 17.38
N ARG A 75 -12.39 22.10 17.18
CA ARG A 75 -12.19 23.05 18.28
C ARG A 75 -13.53 23.74 18.52
N GLU A 76 -14.20 23.37 19.61
CA GLU A 76 -15.35 24.11 20.12
C GLU A 76 -14.88 25.51 20.53
N GLN A 77 -15.29 26.53 19.77
CA GLN A 77 -15.12 27.92 20.21
C GLN A 77 -16.10 28.14 21.36
N VAL A 78 -15.58 28.12 22.60
CA VAL A 78 -16.29 28.70 23.73
C VAL A 78 -16.35 30.20 23.49
N ALA A 79 -17.53 30.69 23.10
CA ALA A 79 -17.81 32.12 23.12
C ALA A 79 -17.95 32.52 24.59
N ASP A 80 -16.88 33.08 25.16
CA ASP A 80 -16.98 33.97 26.32
C ASP A 80 -17.86 35.15 25.92
N GLY A 81 -19.15 35.04 26.24
CA GLY A 81 -20.17 36.05 26.01
C GLY A 81 -20.69 36.57 27.33
N ASP A 82 -19.98 37.56 27.88
CA ASP A 82 -20.45 38.64 28.75
C ASP A 82 -21.84 38.49 29.37
N GLY A 83 -21.92 37.79 30.50
CA GLY A 83 -23.08 37.75 31.39
C GLY A 83 -23.13 38.90 32.42
N ALA A 84 -22.49 40.05 32.14
CA ALA A 84 -22.38 41.19 33.06
C ALA A 84 -23.70 41.96 33.33
N ALA A 85 -24.86 41.35 33.07
CA ALA A 85 -26.17 41.98 33.25
C ALA A 85 -27.11 41.24 34.23
N ALA A 86 -26.58 40.36 35.10
CA ALA A 86 -27.40 39.53 36.01
C ALA A 86 -27.34 39.92 37.51
N TRP A 87 -26.91 41.14 37.86
CA TRP A 87 -26.98 41.63 39.25
C TRP A 87 -27.48 43.08 39.31
N ARG A 88 -28.80 43.27 39.24
CA ARG A 88 -29.57 44.37 39.85
C ARG A 88 -31.05 44.22 39.50
N ARG A 89 -31.78 43.50 40.34
CA ARG A 89 -33.08 43.94 40.87
C ARG A 89 -33.43 43.15 42.11
#